data_AF-A0A9D5ZPU3-F1
#
_entry.id   AF-A0A9D5ZPU3-F1
#
_cell.length_a   1.000
_cell.length_b   1.000
_cell.length_c   1.000
_cell.angle_alpha   90.00
_cell.angle_beta   90.00
_cell.angle_gamma   90.00
#
_symmetry.space_group_name_H-M   'P 1'
#
loop_
_entity.id
_entity.type
_entity.pdbx_description
1 polymer ?
#
loop_
_entity_poly.entity_id
_entity_poly.type
_entity_poly.pdbx_seq_one_letter_code
_entity_poly.pdbx_strand_id
1 'polypeptide(L)'
;DIIMPEIDGIKAVEMIKSKEDFKDIPIIMITANDEEKSLEYAFEAGAIDYIKKPFTRIDLKARVRSMLKLKEEVDMRKKIEQEIIKRQILTKN
;
A
#
# COMPACT_ATOMS: atom_id res chain seq x y z
N ASP A 1 5.37 3.51 11.66
CA ASP A 1 6.29 2.63 12.41
C ASP A 1 5.59 1.31 12.65
N ILE A 2 6.27 0.25 13.09
CA ILE A 2 5.60 -0.95 13.64
C ILE A 2 5.22 -0.67 15.09
N ILE A 3 6.17 -0.23 15.91
CA ILE A 3 5.92 0.07 17.32
C ILE A 3 5.50 1.54 17.44
N MET A 4 4.28 1.78 17.95
CA MET A 4 3.71 3.11 18.13
C MET A 4 2.92 3.17 19.46
N PRO A 5 2.79 4.35 20.09
CA PRO A 5 2.32 4.46 21.48
C PRO A 5 0.82 4.16 21.69
N GLU A 6 -0.04 4.46 20.72
CA GLU A 6 -1.50 4.35 20.88
C GLU A 6 -2.08 3.15 20.14
N ILE A 7 -1.71 3.02 18.87
CA ILE A 7 -2.13 1.93 17.99
C ILE A 7 -0.88 1.29 17.42
N ASP A 8 -0.80 -0.04 17.46
CA ASP A 8 0.25 -0.76 16.76
C ASP A 8 0.24 -0.44 15.26
N GLY A 9 1.43 -0.25 14.69
CA GLY A 9 1.59 0.12 13.29
C GLY A 9 0.99 -0.85 12.30
N ILE A 10 1.11 -2.15 12.56
CA ILE A 10 0.53 -3.20 11.73
C ILE A 10 -0.99 -3.11 11.82
N LYS A 11 -1.52 -2.89 13.03
CA LYS A 11 -2.96 -2.68 13.22
C LYS A 11 -3.49 -1.45 12.47
N ALA A 12 -2.70 -0.38 12.44
CA ALA A 12 -3.03 0.81 11.66
C ALA A 12 -3.08 0.49 10.16
N VAL A 13 -2.15 -0.33 9.64
CA VAL A 13 -2.19 -0.79 8.23
C VAL A 13 -3.50 -1.54 7.95
N GLU A 14 -3.86 -2.54 8.76
CA GLU A 14 -5.13 -3.28 8.60
C GLU A 14 -6.35 -2.34 8.56
N MET A 15 -6.39 -1.39 9.50
CA MET A 15 -7.48 -0.43 9.60
C MET A 15 -7.57 0.50 8.39
N ILE A 16 -6.42 0.94 7.85
CA ILE A 16 -6.41 1.74 6.62
C ILE A 16 -6.88 0.89 5.43
N LYS A 17 -6.37 -0.34 5.30
CA LYS A 17 -6.68 -1.23 4.17
C LYS A 17 -8.11 -1.76 4.15
N SER A 18 -8.75 -1.86 5.31
CA SER A 18 -10.17 -2.24 5.41
C SER A 18 -11.15 -1.17 4.92
N LYS A 19 -10.70 0.09 4.73
CA LYS A 19 -11.55 1.16 4.18
C LYS A 19 -11.51 1.13 2.66
N GLU A 20 -12.68 1.01 2.03
CA GLU A 20 -12.83 0.92 0.57
C GLU A 20 -12.11 2.07 -0.17
N ASP A 21 -12.20 3.30 0.35
CA ASP A 21 -11.56 4.48 -0.24
C ASP A 21 -10.02 4.44 -0.18
N PHE A 22 -9.44 3.63 0.71
CA PHE A 22 -8.00 3.58 0.98
C PHE A 22 -7.36 2.24 0.67
N LYS A 23 -8.13 1.22 0.28
CA LYS A 23 -7.62 -0.14 0.05
C LYS A 23 -6.47 -0.20 -0.95
N ASP A 24 -6.46 0.69 -1.95
CA ASP A 24 -5.42 0.74 -2.98
C ASP A 24 -4.28 1.72 -2.67
N ILE A 25 -4.31 2.43 -1.53
CA ILE A 25 -3.21 3.33 -1.15
C ILE A 25 -2.00 2.46 -0.79
N PRO A 26 -0.84 2.57 -1.48
CA PRO A 26 0.35 1.84 -1.10
C PRO A 26 0.88 2.32 0.25
N ILE A 27 1.20 1.38 1.15
CA ILE A 27 1.72 1.69 2.48
C ILE A 27 3.15 1.16 2.57
N ILE A 28 4.08 2.06 2.92
CA ILE A 28 5.46 1.72 3.26
C ILE A 28 5.62 1.88 4.77
N MET A 29 6.04 0.83 5.47
CA MET A 29 6.34 0.90 6.90
C MET A 29 7.79 1.32 7.13
N ILE A 30 8.03 2.29 8.00
CA ILE A 30 9.39 2.71 8.38
C ILE A 30 9.58 2.39 9.86
N THR A 31 10.47 1.45 10.18
CA THR A 31 10.53 0.81 11.51
C THR A 31 11.96 0.50 11.92
N ALA A 32 12.24 0.54 13.23
CA ALA A 32 13.48 -0.02 13.79
C ALA A 32 13.34 -1.52 14.12
N ASN A 33 12.11 -2.00 14.33
CA ASN A 33 11.80 -3.42 14.49
C ASN A 33 11.84 -4.11 13.13
N ASP A 34 12.81 -5.01 12.94
CA ASP A 34 13.02 -5.78 11.73
C ASP A 34 12.97 -7.30 11.99
N GLU A 35 12.33 -7.71 13.08
CA GLU A 35 12.04 -9.12 13.33
C GLU A 35 11.23 -9.71 12.17
N GLU A 36 11.69 -10.85 11.63
CA GLU A 36 11.11 -11.50 10.45
C GLU A 36 9.60 -11.70 10.57
N LYS A 37 9.15 -12.17 11.74
CA LYS A 37 7.74 -12.38 12.04
C LYS A 37 6.92 -11.08 12.05
N SER A 38 7.51 -9.97 12.51
CA SER A 38 6.85 -8.66 12.49
C SER A 38 6.70 -8.14 11.06
N LEU A 39 7.69 -8.41 10.20
CA LEU A 39 7.63 -8.05 8.78
C LEU A 39 6.61 -8.90 8.02
N GLU A 40 6.54 -10.20 8.30
CA GLU A 40 5.51 -11.10 7.77
C GLU A 40 4.11 -10.56 8.06
N TYR A 41 3.82 -10.24 9.33
CA TYR A 41 2.53 -9.65 9.72
C TYR A 41 2.26 -8.29 9.09
N ALA A 42 3.28 -7.45 8.90
CA ALA A 42 3.13 -6.18 8.19
C ALA A 42 2.67 -6.39 6.74
N PHE A 43 3.25 -7.37 6.03
CA PHE A 43 2.85 -7.68 4.66
C PHE A 43 1.44 -8.28 4.61
N GLU A 44 1.10 -9.19 5.52
CA GLU A 44 -0.25 -9.78 5.62
C GLU A 44 -1.33 -8.70 5.90
N ALA A 45 -1.01 -7.72 6.74
CA ALA A 45 -1.88 -6.57 7.00
C ALA A 45 -2.11 -5.66 5.77
N GLY A 46 -1.28 -5.82 4.73
CA GLY A 46 -1.38 -5.09 3.46
C GLY A 46 -0.36 -3.97 3.28
N ALA A 47 0.72 -3.94 4.08
CA ALA A 47 1.88 -3.14 3.73
C ALA A 47 2.51 -3.71 2.45
N ILE A 48 2.98 -2.83 1.56
CA ILE A 48 3.60 -3.27 0.31
C ILE A 48 5.11 -3.35 0.45
N ASP A 49 5.69 -2.55 1.36
CA ASP A 49 7.12 -2.49 1.56
C ASP A 49 7.46 -1.99 2.97
N TYR A 50 8.71 -2.18 3.37
CA TYR A 50 9.24 -1.62 4.60
C TYR A 50 10.64 -1.01 4.42
N ILE A 51 11.01 -0.12 5.35
CA ILE A 51 12.31 0.52 5.43
C ILE A 51 12.81 0.42 6.87
N LYS A 52 13.93 -0.29 7.05
CA LYS A 52 14.62 -0.36 8.34
C LYS A 52 15.27 0.99 8.70
N LYS A 53 15.14 1.41 9.96
CA LYS A 53 15.87 2.55 10.53
C LYS A 53 17.26 2.11 11.02
N PRO A 54 18.31 2.95 10.87
CA PRO A 54 18.33 4.20 10.11
C PRO A 54 18.32 3.94 8.59
N PHE A 55 17.72 4.85 7.82
CA PHE A 55 17.65 4.76 6.36
C PHE A 55 18.25 6.01 5.70
N THR A 56 18.65 5.89 4.43
CA THR A 56 19.15 7.04 3.68
C THR A 56 18.01 7.73 2.91
N ARG A 57 18.22 9.01 2.56
CA ARG A 57 17.30 9.72 1.66
C ARG A 57 17.21 9.06 0.28
N ILE A 58 18.25 8.36 -0.16
CA ILE A 58 18.27 7.66 -1.44
C ILE A 58 17.29 6.49 -1.39
N ASP A 59 17.36 5.66 -0.34
CA ASP A 59 16.48 4.51 -0.14
C ASP A 59 15.02 4.92 -0.10
N LEU A 60 14.69 5.93 0.72
CA LEU A 60 13.33 6.42 0.86
C LEU A 60 12.79 6.96 -0.47
N LYS A 61 13.58 7.78 -1.17
CA LYS A 61 13.16 8.32 -2.47
C LYS A 61 12.95 7.23 -3.52
N ALA A 62 13.79 6.20 -3.54
CA ALA A 62 13.64 5.09 -4.47
C ALA A 62 12.31 4.35 -4.24
N ARG A 63 12.01 3.99 -2.99
CA ARG A 63 10.79 3.26 -2.64
C ARG A 63 9.52 4.08 -2.84
N VAL A 64 9.54 5.37 -2.48
CA VAL A 64 8.42 6.29 -2.73
C VAL A 64 8.14 6.41 -4.24
N ARG A 65 9.16 6.56 -5.09
CA ARG A 65 8.97 6.58 -6.55
C ARG A 65 8.35 5.29 -7.07
N SER A 66 8.81 4.13 -6.59
CA SER A 66 8.24 2.84 -6.96
C SER A 66 6.77 2.73 -6.56
N MET A 67 6.40 3.20 -5.36
CA MET A 67 5.01 3.18 -4.90
C MET A 67 4.10 4.15 -5.65
N LEU A 68 4.59 5.33 -6.01
CA LEU A 68 3.83 6.27 -6.84
C LEU A 68 3.55 5.66 -8.21
N LYS A 69 4.56 5.07 -8.85
CA LYS A 69 4.38 4.37 -10.12
C LYS A 69 3.38 3.21 -9.99
N LEU A 70 3.48 2.40 -8.93
CA LEU A 70 2.52 1.33 -8.67
C LEU A 70 1.10 1.87 -8.53
N LYS A 71 0.91 2.98 -7.82
CA LYS A 71 -0.40 3.63 -7.66
C LYS A 71 -0.96 4.12 -8.99
N GLU A 72 -0.12 4.75 -9.82
CA GLU A 72 -0.51 5.20 -11.16
C GLU A 72 -1.00 4.02 -12.02
N GLU A 73 -0.29 2.90 -12.04
CA GLU A 73 -0.69 1.70 -12.78
C GLU A 73 -2.02 1.11 -12.27
N VAL A 74 -2.19 1.04 -10.95
CA VAL A 74 -3.45 0.55 -10.34
C VAL A 74 -4.62 1.45 -10.73
N ASP A 75 -4.44 2.78 -10.69
CA ASP A 75 -5.49 3.73 -11.05
C ASP A 75 -5.83 3.68 -12.54
N MET A 76 -4.82 3.56 -13.40
CA MET A 76 -5.03 3.40 -14.83
C MET A 76 -5.80 2.12 -15.14
N ARG A 77 -5.43 0.99 -14.52
CA ARG A 77 -6.13 -0.28 -14.68
C ARG A 77 -7.60 -0.16 -14.29
N LYS A 78 -7.91 0.44 -13.14
CA LYS A 78 -9.30 0.63 -12.68
C LYS A 78 -10.12 1.50 -13.64
N LYS A 79 -9.53 2.58 -14.16
CA LYS A 79 -10.18 3.43 -15.17
C LYS A 79 -10.50 2.65 -16.44
N ILE A 80 -9.55 1.84 -16.92
CA ILE A 80 -9.74 0.99 -18.11
C ILE A 80 -10.83 -0.05 -17.87
N GLU A 81 -10.81 -0.74 -16.73
CA GLU A 81 -11.84 -1.73 -16.36
C GLU A 81 -13.24 -1.10 -16.35
N GLN A 82 -13.39 0.08 -15.76
CA GLN A 82 -14.66 0.82 -15.73
C GLN A 82 -15.15 1.18 -17.14
N GLU A 83 -14.26 1.63 -18.03
CA GLU A 83 -14.61 1.94 -19.41
C GLU A 83 -15.01 0.70 -20.23
N ILE A 84 -14.36 -0.45 -20.00
CA ILE A 84 -14.73 -1.71 -20.64
C ILE A 84 -16.14 -2.14 -20.21
N ILE A 85 -16.41 -2.12 -18.90
CA ILE A 85 -17.72 -2.49 -18.35
C ILE A 85 -18.82 -1.58 -18.92
N LYS A 86 -18.57 -0.27 -18.96
CA LYS A 86 -19.51 0.72 -19.52
C LYS A 86 -19.83 0.44 -20.98
N ARG A 87 -18.83 0.12 -21.81
CA ARG A 87 -19.03 -0.21 -23.23
C ARG A 87 -19.85 -1.49 -23.42
N GLN A 88 -19.58 -2.54 -22.63
CA GLN A 88 -20.31 -3.81 -22.72
C GLN A 88 -21.80 -3.65 -22.40
N ILE A 89 -22.15 -2.79 -21.44
CA ILE A 89 -23.55 -2.48 -21.10
C ILE A 89 -24.24 -1.76 -22.26
N LEU A 90 -23.57 -0.79 -22.90
CA LEU A 90 -24.13 -0.03 -24.03
C LEU A 90 -24.38 -0.90 -25.27
N THR A 91 -23.56 -1.93 -25.52
CA THR A 91 -23.72 -2.82 -26.68
C THR A 91 -24.80 -3.90 -26.51
N LYS A 92 -25.37 -4.04 -25.31
CA LYS A 92 -26.40 -5.06 -25.00
C LYS A 92 -27.84 -4.53 -25.06
N ASN A 93 -28.02 -3.22 -25.28
CA ASN A 93 -29.32 -2.57 -25.52
C ASN A 93 -29.43 -2.18 -27.00
#